data_AF-A0A6N8YYL6-F1
#
_entry.id   AF-A0A6N8YYL6-F1
#
_cell.length_a   1.000
_cell.length_b   1.000
_cell.length_c   1.000
_cell.angle_alpha   90.00
_cell.angle_beta   90.00
_cell.angle_gamma   90.00
#
_symmetry.space_group_name_H-M   'P 1'
#
loop_
_entity.id
_entity.type
_entity.pdbx_description
1 polymer ?
#
loop_
_entity_poly.entity_id
_entity_poly.type
_entity_poly.pdbx_seq_one_letter_code
_entity_poly.pdbx_strand_id
1 'polypeptide(L)'
;MQRVSVDPRALEIARDLHRAADAEQTILFGSRARGDYRTDSDLDILIVKDEIPPEHWLEKLRDQARELQKSRLPEASGIDVICMTGAQFRSQRNLKNNLANSIAKQAANVVPDENLEYGLQDEEENIDWEDVETKLHDAMGAARWLEAIAAAGILAAGDDKQIGRMAQNALENAYKAALGAHGLEYPASGRDGHNLRILTGLLREGLQMPAEQEVPGEQHRYLSEFGGAAIYAHEHQPLDRDSLAREVTEAVAMLKGMVEAVKP
;
A
#
# COMPACT_ATOMS: atom_id res chain seq x y z
N MET A 1 -4.06 17.25 -24.51
CA MET A 1 -3.43 17.19 -23.18
C MET A 1 -1.99 17.67 -23.31
N GLN A 2 -1.59 18.71 -22.56
CA GLN A 2 -0.17 19.03 -22.41
C GLN A 2 0.52 17.82 -21.77
N ARG A 3 1.63 17.35 -22.35
CA ARG A 3 2.49 16.36 -21.69
C ARG A 3 2.94 17.00 -20.37
N VAL A 4 2.43 16.48 -19.27
CA VAL A 4 2.90 16.86 -17.95
C VAL A 4 4.34 16.34 -17.87
N SER A 5 5.29 17.24 -17.65
CA SER A 5 6.72 16.90 -17.68
C SER A 5 7.17 16.46 -16.29
N VAL A 6 7.97 15.39 -16.24
CA VAL A 6 8.77 14.96 -15.08
C VAL A 6 9.41 16.17 -14.39
N ASP A 7 9.42 16.22 -13.05
CA ASP A 7 10.12 17.27 -12.31
C ASP A 7 11.64 17.18 -12.59
N PRO A 8 12.25 18.19 -13.25
CA PRO A 8 13.65 18.14 -13.62
C PRO A 8 14.58 18.12 -12.39
N ARG A 9 14.18 18.73 -11.26
CA ARG A 9 14.98 18.76 -10.03
C ARG A 9 14.99 17.40 -9.34
N ALA A 10 13.83 16.72 -9.33
CA ALA A 10 13.74 15.33 -8.88
C ALA A 10 14.64 14.41 -9.71
N LEU A 11 14.66 14.61 -11.04
CA LEU A 11 15.52 13.84 -11.94
C LEU A 11 17.01 14.07 -11.68
N GLU A 12 17.43 15.30 -11.36
CA GLU A 12 18.81 15.61 -10.96
C GLU A 12 19.20 14.95 -9.64
N ILE A 13 18.30 14.94 -8.64
CA ILE A 13 18.54 14.23 -7.38
C ILE A 13 18.69 12.72 -7.65
N ALA A 14 17.83 12.13 -8.47
CA ALA A 14 17.91 10.72 -8.84
C ALA A 14 19.24 10.37 -9.54
N ARG A 15 19.73 11.22 -10.44
CA ARG A 15 21.06 11.03 -11.08
C ARG A 15 22.23 11.11 -10.10
N ASP A 16 22.14 11.96 -9.08
CA ASP A 16 23.18 12.06 -8.07
C ASP A 16 23.19 10.85 -7.15
N LEU A 17 22.00 10.38 -6.76
CA LEU A 17 21.86 9.17 -5.98
C LEU A 17 22.30 7.94 -6.77
N HIS A 18 21.99 7.85 -8.06
CA HIS A 18 22.48 6.78 -8.94
C HIS A 18 24.01 6.66 -8.87
N ARG A 19 24.71 7.79 -9.03
CA ARG A 19 26.18 7.85 -8.98
C ARG A 19 26.72 7.55 -7.58
N ALA A 20 26.09 8.06 -6.54
CA ALA A 20 26.51 7.84 -5.16
C ALA A 20 26.30 6.39 -4.71
N ALA A 21 25.24 5.76 -5.21
CA ALA A 21 24.87 4.40 -4.92
C ALA A 21 25.68 3.37 -5.73
N ASP A 22 26.36 3.79 -6.79
CA ASP A 22 26.90 2.89 -7.82
C ASP A 22 25.82 1.86 -8.22
N ALA A 23 24.66 2.39 -8.59
CA ALA A 23 23.47 1.59 -8.86
C ALA A 23 23.48 1.07 -10.29
N GLU A 24 23.00 -0.16 -10.52
CA GLU A 24 22.70 -0.62 -11.88
C GLU A 24 21.60 0.22 -12.51
N GLN A 25 20.61 0.57 -11.70
CA GLN A 25 19.47 1.32 -12.16
C GLN A 25 18.91 2.21 -11.04
N THR A 26 18.44 3.38 -11.44
CA THR A 26 17.72 4.29 -10.55
C THR A 26 16.44 4.73 -11.23
N ILE A 27 15.32 4.57 -10.52
CA ILE A 27 13.98 4.83 -11.03
C ILE A 27 13.35 5.92 -10.16
N LEU A 28 13.02 7.04 -10.80
CA LEU A 28 12.14 8.05 -10.23
C LEU A 28 10.69 7.63 -10.50
N PHE A 29 9.89 7.50 -9.44
CA PHE A 29 8.47 7.15 -9.53
C PHE A 29 7.61 8.11 -8.71
N GLY A 30 6.32 7.83 -8.58
CA GLY A 30 5.41 8.70 -7.84
C GLY A 30 5.01 9.97 -8.60
N SER A 31 4.45 10.93 -7.87
CA SER A 31 3.81 12.10 -8.49
C SER A 31 4.78 13.01 -9.25
N ARG A 32 6.03 13.12 -8.78
CA ARG A 32 7.09 13.91 -9.45
C ARG A 32 7.56 13.27 -10.75
N ALA A 33 7.49 11.94 -10.85
CA ALA A 33 7.72 11.22 -12.10
C ALA A 33 6.59 11.49 -13.11
N ARG A 34 5.32 11.36 -12.68
CA ARG A 34 4.16 11.54 -13.55
C ARG A 34 3.88 13.00 -13.92
N GLY A 35 4.45 13.93 -13.16
CA GLY A 35 4.27 15.38 -13.34
C GLY A 35 3.00 15.94 -12.67
N ASP A 36 2.18 15.10 -12.03
CA ASP A 36 0.97 15.49 -11.28
C ASP A 36 1.27 15.87 -9.82
N TYR A 37 2.52 16.25 -9.52
CA TYR A 37 2.98 16.60 -8.19
C TYR A 37 2.47 17.96 -7.71
N ARG A 38 2.23 18.04 -6.41
CA ARG A 38 2.06 19.31 -5.68
C ARG A 38 3.42 19.83 -5.26
N THR A 39 3.49 21.11 -4.90
CA THR A 39 4.70 21.76 -4.40
C THR A 39 5.33 20.96 -3.25
N ASP A 40 4.48 20.48 -2.34
CA ASP A 40 4.84 19.71 -1.14
C ASP A 40 4.92 18.20 -1.34
N SER A 41 4.69 17.68 -2.56
CA SER A 41 4.79 16.25 -2.85
C SER A 41 6.15 15.67 -2.45
N ASP A 42 6.12 14.45 -1.91
CA ASP A 42 7.33 13.67 -1.64
C ASP A 42 8.10 13.32 -2.92
N LEU A 43 9.34 12.87 -2.74
CA LEU A 43 10.22 12.39 -3.79
C LEU A 43 10.48 10.89 -3.59
N ASP A 44 10.01 10.07 -4.53
CA ASP A 44 10.10 8.61 -4.42
C ASP A 44 11.14 8.04 -5.40
N ILE A 45 12.16 7.36 -4.89
CA ILE A 45 13.28 6.85 -5.69
C ILE A 45 13.56 5.38 -5.35
N LEU A 46 13.64 4.54 -6.38
CA LEU A 46 14.09 3.16 -6.28
C LEU A 46 15.51 3.03 -6.82
N ILE A 47 16.36 2.40 -6.03
CA ILE A 47 17.73 2.03 -6.36
C ILE A 47 17.79 0.52 -6.57
N VAL A 48 18.22 0.09 -7.75
CA VAL A 48 18.39 -1.32 -8.09
C VAL A 48 19.88 -1.66 -8.06
N LYS A 49 20.21 -2.75 -7.37
CA LYS A 49 21.57 -3.32 -7.27
C LYS A 49 21.55 -4.84 -7.50
N ASP A 50 22.71 -5.45 -7.66
CA ASP A 50 22.85 -6.89 -7.83
C ASP A 50 22.49 -7.60 -6.53
N GLU A 51 22.95 -7.02 -5.41
CA GLU A 51 22.74 -7.51 -4.05
C GLU A 51 22.19 -6.40 -3.15
N ILE A 52 21.41 -6.80 -2.14
CA ILE A 52 20.93 -5.86 -1.13
C ILE A 52 22.11 -5.43 -0.25
N PRO A 53 22.44 -4.13 -0.22
CA PRO A 53 23.52 -3.64 0.60
C PRO A 53 23.14 -3.71 2.09
N PRO A 54 24.12 -3.72 3.01
CA PRO A 54 23.84 -3.65 4.45
C PRO A 54 23.04 -2.40 4.84
N GLU A 55 22.22 -2.48 5.89
CA GLU A 55 21.34 -1.35 6.29
C GLU A 55 22.10 -0.03 6.52
N HIS A 56 23.27 -0.06 7.14
CA HIS A 56 24.08 1.13 7.39
C HIS A 56 24.55 1.84 6.10
N TRP A 57 24.61 1.13 4.97
CA TRP A 57 24.89 1.72 3.67
C TRP A 57 23.66 2.47 3.16
N LEU A 58 22.48 1.85 3.31
CA LEU A 58 21.21 2.44 2.88
C LEU A 58 20.86 3.69 3.72
N GLU A 59 21.16 3.67 5.02
CA GLU A 59 21.05 4.84 5.91
C GLU A 59 21.89 6.02 5.41
N LYS A 60 23.16 5.78 5.05
CA LYS A 60 24.04 6.83 4.50
C LYS A 60 23.51 7.39 3.18
N LEU A 61 22.99 6.52 2.31
CA LEU A 61 22.40 6.96 1.04
C LEU A 61 21.15 7.82 1.30
N ARG A 62 20.28 7.41 2.24
CA ARG A 62 19.10 8.19 2.66
C ARG A 62 19.48 9.55 3.25
N ASP A 63 20.55 9.64 4.04
CA ASP A 63 21.03 10.92 4.56
C ASP A 63 21.52 11.83 3.44
N GLN A 64 22.29 11.30 2.49
CA GLN A 64 22.69 12.04 1.30
C GLN A 64 21.48 12.49 0.47
N ALA A 65 20.48 11.63 0.32
CA ALA A 65 19.24 11.92 -0.38
C ALA A 65 18.50 13.10 0.27
N ARG A 66 18.41 13.14 1.60
CA ARG A 66 17.81 14.25 2.35
C ARG A 66 18.57 15.56 2.15
N GLU A 67 19.89 15.54 2.14
CA GLU A 67 20.68 16.76 1.90
C GLU A 67 20.55 17.27 0.46
N LEU A 68 20.49 16.37 -0.52
CA LEU A 68 20.18 16.71 -1.92
C LEU A 68 18.77 17.30 -2.05
N GLN A 69 17.78 16.70 -1.39
CA GLN A 69 16.40 17.20 -1.37
C GLN A 69 16.32 18.58 -0.73
N LYS A 70 16.90 18.80 0.46
CA LYS A 70 16.90 20.13 1.12
C LYS A 70 17.55 21.22 0.27
N SER A 71 18.61 20.89 -0.47
CA SER A 71 19.36 21.88 -1.26
C SER A 71 18.69 22.22 -2.59
N ARG A 72 18.04 21.26 -3.26
CA ARG A 72 17.50 21.44 -4.62
C ARG A 72 15.98 21.50 -4.68
N LEU A 73 15.32 20.92 -3.69
CA LEU A 73 13.88 20.77 -3.62
C LEU A 73 13.36 21.00 -2.18
N PRO A 74 13.71 22.13 -1.54
CA PRO A 74 13.42 22.39 -0.13
C PRO A 74 11.93 22.37 0.21
N GLU A 75 11.06 22.57 -0.77
CA GLU A 75 9.61 22.55 -0.60
C GLU A 75 8.99 21.14 -0.52
N ALA A 76 9.71 20.10 -0.93
CA ALA A 76 9.20 18.73 -0.82
C ALA A 76 9.10 18.30 0.65
N SER A 77 8.02 17.60 1.00
CA SER A 77 7.79 17.14 2.37
C SER A 77 8.77 16.06 2.81
N GLY A 78 9.32 15.29 1.87
CA GLY A 78 10.29 14.25 2.15
C GLY A 78 10.88 13.62 0.90
N ILE A 79 11.77 12.65 1.13
CA ILE A 79 12.36 11.79 0.12
C ILE A 79 12.36 10.36 0.65
N ASP A 80 11.78 9.43 -0.11
CA ASP A 80 11.84 8.00 0.16
C ASP A 80 12.80 7.33 -0.81
N VAL A 81 13.73 6.56 -0.25
CA VAL A 81 14.75 5.81 -1.01
C VAL A 81 14.63 4.35 -0.63
N ILE A 82 14.23 3.57 -1.63
CA ILE A 82 14.02 2.14 -1.55
C ILE A 82 15.14 1.46 -2.34
N CYS A 83 15.60 0.30 -1.86
CA CYS A 83 16.58 -0.51 -2.56
C CYS A 83 16.04 -1.92 -2.78
N MET A 84 16.19 -2.45 -3.99
CA MET A 84 15.81 -3.82 -4.37
C MET A 84 16.90 -4.43 -5.23
N THR A 85 16.96 -5.77 -5.28
CA THR A 85 17.77 -6.41 -6.31
C THR A 85 17.10 -6.35 -7.67
N GLY A 86 17.87 -6.41 -8.75
CA GLY A 86 17.30 -6.55 -10.09
C GLY A 86 16.39 -7.78 -10.22
N ALA A 87 16.75 -8.89 -9.56
CA ALA A 87 15.93 -10.10 -9.54
C ALA A 87 14.59 -9.89 -8.81
N GLN A 88 14.60 -9.25 -7.64
CA GLN A 88 13.38 -8.92 -6.89
C GLN A 88 12.46 -7.99 -7.66
N PHE A 89 13.02 -6.93 -8.27
CA PHE A 89 12.23 -5.99 -9.05
C PHE A 89 11.57 -6.70 -10.24
N ARG A 90 12.32 -7.53 -10.98
CA ARG A 90 11.80 -8.28 -12.12
C ARG A 90 10.72 -9.29 -11.73
N SER A 91 10.87 -10.02 -10.63
CA SER A 91 9.85 -11.00 -10.22
C SER A 91 8.59 -10.35 -9.68
N GLN A 92 8.68 -9.14 -9.10
CA GLN A 92 7.57 -8.46 -8.44
C GLN A 92 6.85 -7.42 -9.31
N ARG A 93 7.47 -6.92 -10.39
CA ARG A 93 6.88 -5.85 -11.22
C ARG A 93 5.60 -6.24 -11.96
N ASN A 94 5.31 -7.54 -12.10
CA ASN A 94 4.09 -8.04 -12.73
C ASN A 94 3.05 -8.53 -11.70
N LEU A 95 3.39 -8.43 -10.40
CA LEU A 95 2.49 -8.77 -9.31
C LEU A 95 1.59 -7.58 -8.99
N LYS A 96 0.28 -7.76 -9.14
CA LYS A 96 -0.68 -6.70 -8.81
C LYS A 96 -0.54 -6.26 -7.35
N ASN A 97 -0.78 -4.97 -7.10
CA ASN A 97 -0.71 -4.37 -5.77
C ASN A 97 0.65 -4.48 -5.07
N ASN A 98 1.70 -4.78 -5.81
CA ASN A 98 3.08 -4.72 -5.34
C ASN A 98 3.69 -3.34 -5.66
N LEU A 99 4.60 -2.88 -4.79
CA LEU A 99 5.39 -1.68 -5.01
C LEU A 99 6.13 -1.70 -6.35
N ALA A 100 6.77 -2.82 -6.71
CA ALA A 100 7.50 -2.95 -7.97
C ALA A 100 6.59 -2.76 -9.20
N ASN A 101 5.35 -3.27 -9.15
CA ASN A 101 4.35 -3.07 -10.21
C ASN A 101 3.92 -1.61 -10.30
N SER A 102 3.67 -0.97 -9.15
CA SER A 102 3.35 0.46 -9.08
C SER A 102 4.49 1.31 -9.65
N ILE A 103 5.74 0.99 -9.34
CA ILE A 103 6.92 1.67 -9.87
C ILE A 103 7.03 1.47 -11.38
N ALA A 104 6.89 0.23 -11.86
CA ALA A 104 6.96 -0.10 -13.28
C ALA A 104 5.93 0.68 -14.13
N LYS A 105 4.71 0.88 -13.60
CA LYS A 105 3.65 1.66 -14.26
C LYS A 105 3.90 3.17 -14.28
N GLN A 106 4.60 3.70 -13.27
CA GLN A 106 4.75 5.15 -13.06
C GLN A 106 6.10 5.71 -13.50
N ALA A 107 7.09 4.86 -13.74
CA ALA A 107 8.47 5.24 -14.00
C ALA A 107 8.57 6.18 -15.22
N ALA A 108 9.01 7.41 -15.00
CA ALA A 108 9.09 8.39 -16.06
C ALA A 108 10.47 8.50 -16.72
N ASN A 109 11.53 7.99 -16.06
CA ASN A 109 12.86 7.83 -16.63
C ASN A 109 13.63 6.77 -15.83
N VAL A 110 14.04 5.69 -16.49
CA VAL A 110 15.20 4.89 -16.09
C VAL A 110 16.41 5.75 -16.44
N VAL A 111 17.31 6.08 -15.50
CA VAL A 111 18.63 6.59 -15.91
C VAL A 111 19.31 5.41 -16.60
N PRO A 112 19.42 5.38 -17.94
CA PRO A 112 19.90 4.21 -18.64
C PRO A 112 21.42 4.15 -18.46
N ASP A 113 21.94 3.00 -18.09
CA ASP A 113 23.12 2.53 -18.82
C ASP A 113 22.65 2.24 -20.26
N GLU A 114 23.47 2.62 -21.24
CA GLU A 114 23.14 2.68 -22.66
C GLU A 114 22.83 1.30 -23.29
N ASN A 115 22.85 0.23 -22.48
CA ASN A 115 22.73 -1.17 -22.89
C ASN A 115 21.57 -1.95 -22.24
N LEU A 116 20.63 -1.30 -21.54
CA LEU A 116 19.53 -2.02 -20.88
C LEU A 116 18.17 -1.71 -21.54
N GLU A 117 17.77 -2.59 -22.47
CA GLU A 117 16.39 -2.70 -22.92
C GLU A 117 15.49 -3.10 -21.74
N TYR A 118 14.90 -2.13 -21.06
CA TYR A 118 13.72 -2.35 -20.22
C TYR A 118 12.45 -2.11 -21.05
N GLY A 119 12.32 -2.90 -22.13
CA GLY A 119 11.01 -3.14 -22.73
C GLY A 119 10.26 -4.07 -21.78
N LEU A 120 9.45 -3.50 -20.89
CA LEU A 120 8.44 -4.28 -20.17
C LEU A 120 7.33 -4.60 -21.16
N GLN A 121 7.54 -5.63 -21.98
CA GLN A 121 6.43 -6.23 -22.71
C GLN A 121 5.40 -6.70 -21.69
N ASP A 122 4.14 -6.46 -22.01
CA ASP A 122 2.94 -6.80 -21.26
C ASP A 122 2.90 -8.30 -20.92
N GLU A 123 3.66 -8.72 -19.91
CA GLU A 123 3.44 -10.01 -19.27
C GLU A 123 2.09 -9.95 -18.57
N GLU A 124 1.30 -11.00 -18.73
CA GLU A 124 -0.02 -11.16 -18.14
C GLU A 124 0.08 -10.89 -16.63
N GLU A 125 -0.63 -9.85 -16.16
CA GLU A 125 -0.54 -9.43 -14.76
C GLU A 125 -0.94 -10.60 -13.85
N ASN A 126 0.00 -11.05 -13.01
CA ASN A 126 -0.21 -12.21 -12.15
C ASN A 126 -0.75 -11.76 -10.78
N ILE A 127 -1.68 -12.56 -10.25
CA ILE A 127 -2.16 -12.42 -8.89
C ILE A 127 -1.06 -12.89 -7.93
N ASP A 128 -0.69 -12.03 -6.98
CA ASP A 128 0.21 -12.39 -5.88
C ASP A 128 -0.57 -13.18 -4.82
N TRP A 129 -0.71 -14.49 -5.05
CA TRP A 129 -1.45 -15.37 -4.14
C TRP A 129 -0.81 -15.46 -2.75
N GLU A 130 0.50 -15.28 -2.64
CA GLU A 130 1.19 -15.26 -1.33
C GLU A 130 0.77 -14.03 -0.51
N ASP A 131 0.71 -12.84 -1.13
CA ASP A 131 0.20 -11.63 -0.48
C ASP A 131 -1.29 -11.77 -0.10
N VAL A 132 -2.10 -12.31 -1.01
CA VAL A 132 -3.53 -12.58 -0.77
C VAL A 132 -3.73 -13.51 0.44
N GLU A 133 -2.98 -14.61 0.51
CA GLU A 133 -3.05 -15.57 1.62
C GLU A 133 -2.56 -14.95 2.93
N THR A 134 -1.47 -14.20 2.90
CA THR A 134 -0.92 -13.50 4.07
C THR A 134 -1.95 -12.53 4.66
N LYS A 135 -2.55 -11.69 3.81
CA LYS A 135 -3.60 -10.75 4.24
C LYS A 135 -4.82 -11.47 4.79
N LEU A 136 -5.25 -12.54 4.13
CA LEU A 136 -6.39 -13.32 4.60
C LEU A 136 -6.10 -13.97 5.96
N HIS A 137 -4.90 -14.50 6.16
CA HIS A 137 -4.46 -15.06 7.44
C HIS A 137 -4.50 -14.00 8.55
N ASP A 138 -3.96 -12.80 8.28
CA ASP A 138 -3.94 -11.70 9.24
C ASP A 138 -5.34 -11.20 9.58
N ALA A 139 -6.23 -11.11 8.58
CA ALA A 139 -7.63 -10.76 8.76
C ALA A 139 -8.35 -11.75 9.69
N MET A 140 -8.17 -13.06 9.44
CA MET A 140 -8.74 -14.12 10.28
C MET A 140 -8.15 -14.12 11.69
N GLY A 141 -6.86 -13.84 11.83
CA GLY A 141 -6.20 -13.70 13.13
C GLY A 141 -6.81 -12.57 13.96
N ALA A 142 -7.01 -11.40 13.35
CA ALA A 142 -7.63 -10.25 14.00
C ALA A 142 -9.12 -10.49 14.34
N ALA A 143 -9.89 -11.14 13.46
CA ALA A 143 -11.28 -11.50 13.73
C ALA A 143 -11.40 -12.46 14.94
N ARG A 144 -10.60 -13.53 14.98
CA ARG A 144 -10.57 -14.47 16.13
C ARG A 144 -10.19 -13.78 17.43
N TRP A 145 -9.28 -12.81 17.37
CA TRP A 145 -8.91 -12.01 18.54
C TRP A 145 -10.11 -11.18 19.05
N LEU A 146 -10.88 -10.56 18.14
CA LEU A 146 -12.09 -9.81 18.51
C LEU A 146 -13.15 -10.72 19.16
N GLU A 147 -13.40 -11.91 18.60
CA GLU A 147 -14.30 -12.89 19.19
C GLU A 147 -13.87 -13.30 20.62
N ALA A 148 -12.57 -13.54 20.81
CA ALA A 148 -12.03 -13.91 22.12
C ALA A 148 -12.21 -12.78 23.15
N ILE A 149 -12.02 -11.53 22.74
CA ILE A 149 -12.21 -10.35 23.61
C ILE A 149 -13.70 -10.16 23.95
N ALA A 150 -14.60 -10.29 22.98
CA ALA A 150 -16.05 -10.25 23.21
C ALA A 150 -16.48 -11.34 24.20
N ALA A 151 -16.01 -12.58 24.00
CA ALA A 151 -16.32 -13.72 24.87
C ALA A 151 -15.76 -13.58 26.29
N ALA A 152 -14.59 -12.95 26.46
CA ALA A 152 -13.95 -12.75 27.77
C ALA A 152 -14.58 -11.61 28.59
N GLY A 153 -15.36 -10.73 27.96
CA GLY A 153 -16.00 -9.60 28.60
C GLY A 153 -15.05 -8.48 29.06
N ILE A 154 -15.60 -7.52 29.81
CA ILE A 154 -14.97 -6.21 30.11
C ILE A 154 -13.61 -6.32 30.82
N LEU A 155 -13.37 -7.39 31.61
CA LEU A 155 -12.20 -7.50 32.49
C LEU A 155 -10.88 -7.85 31.76
N ALA A 156 -10.93 -8.31 30.51
CA ALA A 156 -9.75 -8.70 29.73
C ALA A 156 -9.49 -7.81 28.50
N ALA A 157 -10.39 -6.86 28.23
CA ALA A 157 -10.39 -6.10 27.00
C ALA A 157 -9.42 -4.91 27.07
N GLY A 158 -8.59 -4.76 26.03
CA GLY A 158 -7.88 -3.50 25.79
C GLY A 158 -8.86 -2.32 25.66
N ASP A 159 -8.33 -1.10 25.69
CA ASP A 159 -9.12 0.11 25.41
C ASP A 159 -9.90 -0.03 24.08
N ASP A 160 -11.11 0.54 23.98
CA ASP A 160 -11.97 0.51 22.79
C ASP A 160 -11.21 0.93 21.52
N LYS A 161 -10.22 1.80 21.70
CA LYS A 161 -9.25 2.17 20.65
C LYS A 161 -8.52 0.97 20.05
N GLN A 162 -8.02 0.05 20.88
CA GLN A 162 -7.32 -1.14 20.40
C GLN A 162 -8.29 -2.08 19.69
N ILE A 163 -9.51 -2.22 20.21
CA ILE A 163 -10.56 -3.05 19.61
C ILE A 163 -10.94 -2.50 18.23
N GLY A 164 -11.25 -1.21 18.12
CA GLY A 164 -11.57 -0.55 16.86
C GLY A 164 -10.44 -0.66 15.83
N ARG A 165 -9.17 -0.53 16.27
CA ARG A 165 -8.01 -0.73 15.38
C ARG A 165 -7.90 -2.16 14.89
N MET A 166 -8.10 -3.16 15.75
CA MET A 166 -8.07 -4.58 15.33
C MET A 166 -9.23 -4.90 14.37
N ALA A 167 -10.42 -4.35 14.61
CA ALA A 167 -11.56 -4.46 13.72
C ALA A 167 -11.30 -3.85 12.34
N GLN A 168 -10.74 -2.64 12.29
CA GLN A 168 -10.34 -2.02 11.03
C GLN A 168 -9.29 -2.86 10.31
N ASN A 169 -8.23 -3.30 11.00
CA ASN A 169 -7.18 -4.12 10.41
C ASN A 169 -7.73 -5.44 9.83
N ALA A 170 -8.68 -6.07 10.53
CA ALA A 170 -9.31 -7.30 10.07
C ALA A 170 -10.04 -7.08 8.73
N LEU A 171 -10.88 -6.04 8.66
CA LEU A 171 -11.63 -5.71 7.45
C LEU A 171 -10.71 -5.25 6.33
N GLU A 172 -9.75 -4.37 6.61
CA GLU A 172 -8.81 -3.84 5.62
C GLU A 172 -8.05 -4.97 4.91
N ASN A 173 -7.49 -5.90 5.69
CA ASN A 173 -6.76 -7.03 5.14
C ASN A 173 -7.68 -7.99 4.35
N ALA A 174 -8.90 -8.24 4.83
CA ALA A 174 -9.86 -9.08 4.10
C ALA A 174 -10.28 -8.45 2.75
N TYR A 175 -10.50 -7.13 2.72
CA TYR A 175 -10.81 -6.41 1.50
C TYR A 175 -9.66 -6.42 0.50
N LYS A 176 -8.44 -6.16 0.97
CA LYS A 176 -7.23 -6.21 0.12
C LYS A 176 -7.00 -7.62 -0.43
N ALA A 177 -7.20 -8.66 0.38
CA ALA A 177 -7.13 -10.04 -0.08
C ALA A 177 -8.15 -10.32 -1.19
N ALA A 178 -9.42 -9.92 -1.00
CA ALA A 178 -10.47 -10.08 -2.01
C ALA A 178 -10.15 -9.33 -3.31
N LEU A 179 -9.78 -8.05 -3.22
CA LEU A 179 -9.38 -7.26 -4.39
C LEU A 179 -8.19 -7.90 -5.13
N GLY A 180 -7.16 -8.32 -4.40
CA GLY A 180 -5.99 -8.99 -4.96
C GLY A 180 -6.34 -10.30 -5.68
N ALA A 181 -7.18 -11.14 -5.06
CA ALA A 181 -7.64 -12.41 -5.63
C ALA A 181 -8.44 -12.24 -6.93
N HIS A 182 -9.12 -11.09 -7.09
CA HIS A 182 -9.85 -10.74 -8.32
C HIS A 182 -9.01 -9.93 -9.32
N GLY A 183 -7.71 -9.76 -9.05
CA GLY A 183 -6.82 -8.95 -9.88
C GLY A 183 -7.24 -7.48 -9.96
N LEU A 184 -7.92 -6.97 -8.95
CA LEU A 184 -8.31 -5.57 -8.84
C LEU A 184 -7.20 -4.79 -8.13
N GLU A 185 -6.93 -3.58 -8.62
CA GLU A 185 -5.95 -2.68 -8.01
C GLU A 185 -6.53 -1.98 -6.78
N TYR A 186 -5.68 -1.76 -5.78
CA TYR A 186 -5.98 -0.92 -4.63
C TYR A 186 -4.76 -0.11 -4.18
N PRO A 187 -4.97 1.01 -3.47
CA PRO A 187 -3.85 1.78 -2.93
C PRO A 187 -3.06 0.93 -1.93
N ALA A 188 -1.79 0.63 -2.24
CA ALA A 188 -0.96 -0.22 -1.41
C ALA A 188 -0.57 0.44 -0.07
N SER A 189 -0.45 1.77 -0.05
CA SER A 189 0.01 2.55 1.11
C SER A 189 -0.67 3.91 1.21
N GLY A 190 -0.42 4.61 2.33
CA GLY A 190 -0.94 5.96 2.58
C GLY A 190 -2.37 5.98 3.11
N ARG A 191 -2.92 7.18 3.27
CA ARG A 191 -4.26 7.40 3.88
C ARG A 191 -5.36 6.62 3.17
N ASP A 192 -5.28 6.51 1.85
CA ASP A 192 -6.32 5.89 1.03
C ASP A 192 -6.24 4.35 1.06
N GLY A 193 -5.05 3.78 1.27
CA GLY A 193 -4.86 2.33 1.38
C GLY A 193 -5.44 1.71 2.64
N HIS A 194 -5.78 2.53 3.65
CA HIS A 194 -6.40 2.09 4.91
C HIS A 194 -7.88 2.48 5.01
N ASN A 195 -8.43 3.11 3.97
CA ASN A 195 -9.78 3.63 3.98
C ASN A 195 -10.77 2.56 3.50
N LEU A 196 -11.53 1.95 4.42
CA LEU A 196 -12.48 0.89 4.09
C LEU A 196 -13.50 1.36 3.05
N ARG A 197 -13.92 2.63 3.07
CA ARG A 197 -14.85 3.17 2.06
C ARG A 197 -14.28 3.09 0.64
N ILE A 198 -12.98 3.34 0.48
CA ILE A 198 -12.32 3.25 -0.82
C ILE A 198 -12.24 1.78 -1.24
N LEU A 199 -11.78 0.89 -0.36
CA LEU A 199 -11.64 -0.54 -0.65
C LEU A 199 -12.99 -1.20 -1.00
N THR A 200 -14.05 -0.90 -0.24
CA THR A 200 -15.42 -1.36 -0.52
C THR A 200 -15.90 -0.86 -1.88
N GLY A 201 -15.63 0.41 -2.21
CA GLY A 201 -16.00 1.00 -3.51
C GLY A 201 -15.30 0.33 -4.68
N LEU A 202 -13.99 0.10 -4.57
CA LEU A 202 -13.19 -0.60 -5.57
C LEU A 202 -13.69 -2.03 -5.78
N LEU A 203 -14.03 -2.74 -4.71
CA LEU A 203 -14.51 -4.12 -4.81
C LEU A 203 -15.88 -4.16 -5.51
N ARG A 204 -16.78 -3.26 -5.13
CA ARG A 204 -18.11 -3.13 -5.75
C ARG A 204 -18.01 -2.82 -7.24
N GLU A 205 -17.19 -1.84 -7.59
CA GLU A 205 -16.99 -1.43 -8.98
C GLU A 205 -16.33 -2.55 -9.80
N GLY A 206 -15.23 -3.11 -9.30
CA GLY A 206 -14.46 -4.14 -10.00
C GLY A 206 -15.23 -5.44 -10.20
N LEU A 207 -16.11 -5.81 -9.26
CA LEU A 207 -16.98 -6.98 -9.36
C LEU A 207 -18.36 -6.68 -9.97
N GLN A 208 -18.61 -5.44 -10.40
CA GLN A 208 -19.89 -5.00 -10.96
C GLN A 208 -21.10 -5.34 -10.04
N MET A 209 -20.91 -5.25 -8.73
CA MET A 209 -21.95 -5.59 -7.77
C MET A 209 -23.06 -4.51 -7.80
N PRO A 210 -24.35 -4.90 -7.76
CA PRO A 210 -25.46 -3.95 -7.69
C PRO A 210 -25.33 -3.00 -6.49
N ALA A 211 -25.78 -1.76 -6.64
CA ALA A 211 -25.72 -0.77 -5.55
C ALA A 211 -26.51 -1.20 -4.30
N GLU A 212 -27.53 -2.04 -4.51
CA GLU A 212 -28.41 -2.61 -3.49
C GLU A 212 -27.79 -3.82 -2.77
N GLN A 213 -26.76 -4.43 -3.37
CA GLN A 213 -26.07 -5.55 -2.75
C GLN A 213 -25.20 -5.01 -1.62
N GLU A 214 -25.56 -5.39 -0.40
CA GLU A 214 -24.80 -5.07 0.79
C GLU A 214 -23.38 -5.65 0.66
N VAL A 215 -22.37 -4.80 0.81
CA VAL A 215 -20.98 -5.26 0.83
C VAL A 215 -20.59 -5.43 2.30
N PRO A 216 -19.96 -6.55 2.68
CA PRO A 216 -19.78 -6.88 4.09
C PRO A 216 -18.98 -5.82 4.86
N GLY A 217 -19.54 -5.33 5.96
CA GLY A 217 -18.89 -4.32 6.79
C GLY A 217 -19.03 -2.88 6.27
N GLU A 218 -19.89 -2.64 5.27
CA GLU A 218 -20.25 -1.28 4.82
C GLU A 218 -20.88 -0.44 5.94
N GLN A 219 -21.57 -1.08 6.88
CA GLN A 219 -22.07 -0.44 8.10
C GLN A 219 -20.96 0.04 9.04
N HIS A 220 -19.74 -0.47 8.89
CA HIS A 220 -18.58 -0.09 9.68
C HIS A 220 -17.74 1.02 9.04
N ARG A 221 -18.35 1.90 8.23
CA ARG A 221 -17.66 3.10 7.71
C ARG A 221 -16.98 3.91 8.81
N TYR A 222 -17.58 3.95 10.00
CA TYR A 222 -16.99 4.59 11.18
C TYR A 222 -15.64 3.98 11.60
N LEU A 223 -15.32 2.73 11.25
CA LEU A 223 -13.99 2.15 11.51
C LEU A 223 -12.90 2.75 10.63
N SER A 224 -13.23 3.28 9.44
CA SER A 224 -12.24 4.00 8.61
C SER A 224 -11.68 5.24 9.33
N GLU A 225 -12.42 5.73 10.31
CA GLU A 225 -12.06 6.86 11.16
C GLU A 225 -11.16 6.45 12.34
N PHE A 226 -11.19 5.19 12.79
CA PHE A 226 -10.41 4.73 13.96
C PHE A 226 -8.90 4.65 13.72
N GLY A 227 -8.46 4.40 12.49
CA GLY A 227 -7.05 4.23 12.11
C GLY A 227 -6.35 5.51 11.69
N GLY A 228 -7.11 6.55 11.36
CA GLY A 228 -6.58 7.90 11.20
C GLY A 228 -6.32 8.49 12.58
N ALA A 229 -5.06 8.75 12.95
CA ALA A 229 -4.65 9.27 14.25
C ALA A 229 -5.40 10.53 14.76
N ALA A 230 -6.23 11.16 13.93
CA ALA A 230 -6.96 12.39 14.19
C ALA A 230 -8.21 12.24 15.09
N ILE A 231 -8.76 11.04 15.29
CA ILE A 231 -10.12 10.89 15.87
C ILE A 231 -10.12 10.51 17.36
N TYR A 232 -8.95 10.45 18.01
CA TYR A 232 -8.83 10.28 19.46
C TYR A 232 -9.23 11.53 20.29
N ALA A 233 -9.85 12.54 19.67
CA ALA A 233 -10.17 13.83 20.31
C ALA A 233 -11.68 14.05 20.58
N HIS A 234 -12.56 13.13 20.20
CA HIS A 234 -14.01 13.27 20.42
C HIS A 234 -14.55 12.17 21.34
N GLU A 235 -15.44 12.55 22.26
CA GLU A 235 -16.20 11.64 23.14
C GLU A 235 -17.05 10.69 22.28
N HIS A 236 -16.50 9.54 21.94
CA HIS A 236 -17.23 8.54 21.18
C HIS A 236 -18.20 7.78 22.07
N GLN A 237 -19.34 7.38 21.49
CA GLN A 237 -20.22 6.41 22.10
C GLN A 237 -19.46 5.12 22.43
N PRO A 238 -19.77 4.45 23.56
CA PRO A 238 -19.14 3.19 23.89
C PRO A 238 -19.30 2.21 22.73
N LEU A 239 -18.22 1.53 22.37
CA LEU A 239 -18.23 0.54 21.30
C LEU A 239 -19.07 -0.66 21.77
N ASP A 240 -20.11 -1.04 21.02
CA ASP A 240 -20.75 -2.35 21.22
C ASP A 240 -19.80 -3.43 20.71
N ARG A 241 -18.96 -3.93 21.62
CA ARG A 241 -17.87 -4.86 21.32
C ARG A 241 -18.39 -6.18 20.77
N ASP A 242 -19.52 -6.66 21.27
CA ASP A 242 -20.11 -7.93 20.86
C ASP A 242 -20.68 -7.83 19.45
N SER A 243 -21.45 -6.76 19.17
CA SER A 243 -21.96 -6.55 17.82
C SER A 243 -20.82 -6.32 16.83
N LEU A 244 -19.82 -5.52 17.20
CA LEU A 244 -18.66 -5.29 16.34
C LEU A 244 -17.89 -6.58 16.03
N ALA A 245 -17.59 -7.39 17.04
CA ALA A 245 -16.83 -8.63 16.85
C ALA A 245 -17.57 -9.60 15.91
N ARG A 246 -18.88 -9.75 16.11
CA ARG A 246 -19.73 -10.57 15.25
C ARG A 246 -19.74 -10.06 13.81
N GLU A 247 -20.04 -8.78 13.61
CA GLU A 247 -20.18 -8.20 12.26
C GLU A 247 -18.85 -8.22 11.49
N VAL A 248 -17.72 -7.93 12.16
CA VAL A 248 -16.38 -8.04 11.55
C VAL A 248 -16.09 -9.49 11.16
N THR A 249 -16.40 -10.45 12.03
CA THR A 249 -16.16 -11.87 11.75
C THR A 249 -16.99 -12.35 10.56
N GLU A 250 -18.27 -12.01 10.52
CA GLU A 250 -19.16 -12.33 9.40
C GLU A 250 -18.63 -11.72 8.09
N ALA A 251 -18.16 -10.47 8.13
CA ALA A 251 -17.60 -9.81 6.97
C ALA A 251 -16.29 -10.46 6.48
N VAL A 252 -15.37 -10.78 7.40
CA VAL A 252 -14.13 -11.51 7.07
C VAL A 252 -14.44 -12.89 6.48
N ALA A 253 -15.41 -13.62 7.03
CA ALA A 253 -15.82 -14.92 6.53
C ALA A 253 -16.41 -14.83 5.11
N MET A 254 -17.21 -13.79 4.82
CA MET A 254 -17.75 -13.60 3.47
C MET A 254 -16.66 -13.23 2.46
N LEU A 255 -15.78 -12.27 2.78
CA LEU A 255 -14.66 -11.87 1.91
C LEU A 255 -13.70 -13.04 1.66
N LYS A 256 -13.46 -13.88 2.67
CA LYS A 256 -12.75 -15.16 2.52
C LYS A 256 -13.41 -16.05 1.46
N GLY A 257 -14.73 -16.21 1.53
CA GLY A 257 -15.48 -16.98 0.53
C GLY A 257 -15.32 -16.45 -0.90
N MET A 258 -15.21 -15.13 -1.08
CA MET A 258 -14.93 -14.51 -2.38
C MET A 258 -13.53 -14.88 -2.89
N VAL A 259 -12.50 -14.82 -2.02
CA VAL A 259 -11.13 -15.24 -2.35
C VAL A 259 -11.09 -16.72 -2.74
N GLU A 260 -11.74 -17.59 -1.95
CA GLU A 260 -11.76 -19.03 -2.20
C GLU A 260 -12.49 -19.40 -3.50
N ALA A 261 -13.46 -18.60 -3.94
CA ALA A 261 -14.21 -18.86 -5.17
C ALA A 261 -13.39 -18.66 -6.47
N VAL A 262 -12.28 -17.92 -6.40
CA VAL A 262 -11.42 -17.61 -7.57
C VAL A 262 -10.00 -18.17 -7.45
N LYS A 263 -9.71 -18.90 -6.36
CA LYS A 263 -8.42 -19.54 -6.16
C LYS A 263 -8.22 -20.71 -7.15
N PRO A 264 -7.07 -20.79 -7.84
CA PRO A 264 -6.78 -21.86 -8.81
C PRO A 264 -6.62 -23.25 -8.20
#